data_AF-A0A840AFQ4-F1
#
_entry.id   AF-A0A840AFQ4-F1
#
_cell.length_a   1.000
_cell.length_b   1.000
_cell.length_c   1.000
_cell.angle_alpha   90.00
_cell.angle_beta   90.00
_cell.angle_gamma   90.00
#
_symmetry.space_group_name_H-M   'P 1'
#
loop_
_entity.id
_entity.type
_entity.pdbx_description
1 polymer ?
#
loop_
_entity_poly.entity_id
_entity_poly.type
_entity_poly.pdbx_seq_one_letter_code
_entity_poly.pdbx_strand_id
1 'polypeptide(L)' 'PVQLLAYHVAVLKGTDVDQPRNLAKSVTVE' A
#
# COMPACT_ATOMS: atom_id res chain seq x y z
N PRO A 1 -1.75 -4.09 15.62
CA PRO A 1 -3.10 -4.57 15.18
C PRO A 1 -3.64 -3.91 13.88
N VAL A 2 -3.35 -2.64 13.61
CA VAL A 2 -3.91 -1.93 12.43
C VAL A 2 -3.36 -2.39 11.07
N GLN A 3 -2.19 -3.02 11.04
CA GLN A 3 -1.56 -3.51 9.80
C GLN A 3 -2.42 -4.58 9.11
N LEU A 4 -2.89 -5.59 9.85
CA LEU A 4 -3.74 -6.65 9.30
C LEU A 4 -5.11 -6.11 8.87
N LEU A 5 -5.67 -5.15 9.62
CA LEU A 5 -6.90 -4.46 9.21
C LEU A 5 -6.71 -3.71 7.88
N ALA A 6 -5.62 -2.96 7.73
CA ALA A 6 -5.30 -2.25 6.48
C ALA A 6 -5.13 -3.21 5.30
N TYR A 7 -4.44 -4.34 5.51
CA TYR A 7 -4.29 -5.38 4.49
C TYR A 7 -5.64 -5.93 4.03
N HIS A 8 -6.50 -6.37 4.96
CA HIS A 8 -7.79 -6.93 4.60
C HIS A 8 -8.71 -5.90 3.90
N VAL A 9 -8.68 -4.64 4.33
CA VAL A 9 -9.43 -3.57 3.64
C VAL A 9 -8.91 -3.34 2.23
N ALA A 10 -7.58 -3.35 2.03
CA ALA A 10 -6.98 -3.16 0.71
C ALA A 10 -7.29 -4.34 -0.24
N VAL A 11 -7.26 -5.57 0.26
CA VAL A 11 -7.68 -6.78 -0.49
C VAL A 11 -9.16 -6.70 -0.88
N LEU A 12 -10.04 -6.34 0.06
CA LEU A 12 -11.48 -6.19 -0.22
C LEU A 12 -11.77 -5.09 -1.26
N LYS A 13 -10.95 -4.04 -1.29
CA LYS A 13 -11.07 -2.95 -2.27
C LYS A 13 -10.36 -3.24 -3.59
N GLY A 14 -9.67 -4.38 -3.72
CA GLY A 14 -8.91 -4.73 -4.92
C GLY A 14 -7.76 -3.77 -5.22
N THR A 15 -7.22 -3.09 -4.22
CA THR A 15 -6.08 -2.17 -4.38
C THR A 15 -4.77 -2.89 -4.18
N ASP A 16 -3.77 -2.57 -4.98
CA ASP A 16 -2.42 -3.14 -4.86
C ASP A 16 -1.76 -2.71 -3.54
N VAL A 17 -1.45 -3.69 -2.69
CA VAL A 17 -0.83 -3.48 -1.37
C VAL A 17 0.69 -3.38 -1.50
N ASP A 18 1.28 -4.05 -2.50
CA ASP A 18 2.72 -4.11 -2.70
C ASP A 18 3.22 -2.87 -3.45
N GLN A 19 2.39 -2.31 -4.34
CA GLN A 19 2.68 -1.09 -5.09
C GLN A 19 1.53 -0.08 -5.01
N PRO A 20 1.35 0.60 -3.86
CA PRO A 20 0.28 1.56 -3.70
C PRO A 20 0.46 2.77 -4.64
N ARG A 21 -0.67 3.28 -5.12
CA ARG A 21 -0.71 4.45 -6.02
C ARG A 21 0.10 5.63 -5.46
N ASN A 22 0.84 6.30 -6.34
CA ASN A 22 1.62 7.52 -6.06
C ASN A 22 2.76 7.33 -5.04
N LEU A 23 3.14 6.09 -4.74
CA LEU A 23 4.23 5.78 -3.83
C LEU A 23 5.31 4.98 -4.56
N ALA A 24 6.54 5.23 -4.16
CA ALA A 24 7.70 4.43 -4.51
C ALA A 24 8.33 3.91 -3.22
N LYS A 25 9.04 2.78 -3.30
CA LYS A 25 9.75 2.20 -2.15
C LYS A 25 10.83 3.14 -1.60
N SER A 26 11.42 3.93 -2.48
CA SER A 26 12.41 4.96 -2.18
C SER A 26 12.33 6.05 -3.25
N VAL A 27 12.54 7.31 -2.87
CA VAL A 27 12.68 8.44 -3.80
C VAL A 27 14.16 8.82 -3.83
N THR A 28 14.75 8.86 -5.02
CA THR A 28 16.19 9.10 -5.21
C THR A 28 16.48 10.35 -6.05
N VAL A 29 15.52 11.28 -6.12
CA VAL A 29 15.68 12.57 -6.81
C VAL A 29 15.59 13.71 -5.80
N GLU A 30 16.26 14.82 -6.08
CA GLU A 30 16.26 16.05 -5.27
C GLU A 30 15.15 17.02 -5.71
#